data_AF-A0A2R6NG24-F1
#
_entry.id   AF-A0A2R6NG24-F1
#
_cell.length_a   1.000
_cell.length_b   1.000
_cell.length_c   1.000
_cell.angle_alpha   90.00
_cell.angle_beta   90.00
_cell.angle_gamma   90.00
#
_symmetry.space_group_name_H-M   'P 1'
#
loop_
_entity.id
_entity.type
_entity.pdbx_description
1 polymer ?
#
loop_
_entity_poly.entity_id
_entity_poly.type
_entity_poly.pdbx_seq_one_letter_code
_entity_poly.pdbx_strand_id
1 'polypeptide(L)'
;MPGDETTNSGTTILPLAFLLPGMKQNQYIFSMLIINRYLLGQDTNFPAVNFNSWNVGAGQHIDVSGNHGRLVYYSIDASKALIPIVSSLIRQIDAASTVLLKNTNSALPLKAPKSIGIIGNDAGSNPNGPNK
;
A
#
# COMPACT_ATOMS: atom_id res chain seq x y z
N MET A 1 22.17 16.09 3.98
CA MET A 1 21.10 15.24 3.39
C MET A 1 19.96 15.10 4.41
N PRO A 2 18.71 14.81 4.01
CA PRO A 2 17.66 14.47 5.00
C PRO A 2 18.16 13.35 5.90
N GLY A 3 18.17 13.57 7.21
CA GLY A 3 18.72 12.64 8.20
C GLY A 3 20.14 12.92 8.67
N ASP A 4 20.81 13.99 8.24
CA ASP A 4 22.10 14.42 8.84
C ASP A 4 21.90 15.16 10.18
N GLU A 5 22.88 15.06 11.09
CA GLU A 5 22.89 15.82 12.36
C GLU A 5 23.02 17.34 12.13
N THR A 6 23.76 17.75 11.08
CA THR A 6 23.83 19.14 10.60
C THR A 6 23.87 19.16 9.06
N THR A 7 23.52 20.28 8.44
CA THR A 7 23.33 20.35 6.99
C THR A 7 24.59 19.92 6.23
N ASN A 8 24.50 18.80 5.49
CA ASN A 8 25.59 18.22 4.69
C ASN A 8 26.78 17.69 5.50
N SER A 9 26.58 17.29 6.75
CA SER A 9 27.65 16.68 7.56
C SER A 9 28.02 15.26 7.14
N GLY A 10 27.12 14.54 6.46
CA GLY A 10 27.31 13.13 6.12
C GLY A 10 27.21 12.18 7.33
N THR A 11 26.81 12.69 8.50
CA THR A 11 26.57 11.93 9.72
C THR A 11 25.07 11.81 9.98
N THR A 12 24.54 10.59 9.85
CA THR A 12 23.11 10.31 9.99
C THR A 12 22.66 10.14 11.44
N ILE A 13 21.59 10.83 11.86
CA ILE A 13 20.85 10.61 13.12
C ILE A 13 20.08 9.29 13.07
N LEU A 14 20.67 8.20 13.54
CA LEU A 14 19.96 6.94 13.82
C LEU A 14 20.02 6.64 15.33
N PRO A 15 18.96 6.06 15.93
CA PRO A 15 18.99 5.70 17.34
C PRO A 15 20.11 4.68 17.59
N LEU A 16 20.94 4.98 18.59
CA LEU A 16 22.16 4.31 19.04
C LEU A 16 22.00 2.83 19.47
N ALA A 17 20.86 2.18 19.19
CA ALA A 17 20.47 0.90 19.79
C ALA A 17 20.97 -0.36 19.05
N PHE A 18 21.76 -0.23 17.98
CA PHE A 18 22.28 -1.38 17.22
C PHE A 18 23.77 -1.26 16.87
N LEU A 19 24.56 -0.60 17.72
CA LEU A 19 26.01 -0.52 17.53
C LEU A 19 26.70 -1.79 18.01
N LEU A 20 27.20 -2.59 17.07
CA LEU A 20 28.32 -3.49 17.35
C LEU A 20 29.57 -2.62 17.57
N PRO A 21 30.29 -2.75 18.69
CA PRO A 21 31.42 -1.87 19.01
C PRO A 21 32.49 -1.90 17.90
N GLY A 22 32.92 -0.73 17.41
CA GLY A 22 34.10 -0.59 16.56
C GLY A 22 33.88 -0.47 15.04
N MET A 23 32.64 -0.48 14.55
CA MET A 23 32.39 -0.27 13.12
C MET A 23 32.35 1.22 12.74
N LYS A 24 32.66 1.53 11.48
CA LYS A 24 32.50 2.86 10.86
C LYS A 24 31.07 3.06 10.33
N GLN A 25 30.61 4.31 10.20
CA GLN A 25 29.25 4.68 9.73
C GLN A 25 28.79 3.91 8.49
N ASN A 26 29.65 3.87 7.45
CA ASN A 26 29.38 3.16 6.19
C ASN A 26 29.24 1.64 6.36
N GLN A 27 29.94 1.04 7.33
CA GLN A 27 29.82 -0.39 7.64
C GLN A 27 28.49 -0.69 8.32
N TYR A 28 27.97 0.20 9.17
CA TYR A 28 26.65 0.01 9.78
C TYR A 28 25.53 0.08 8.75
N ILE A 29 25.55 1.09 7.88
CA ILE A 29 24.54 1.24 6.82
C ILE A 29 24.54 0.01 5.91
N PHE A 30 25.73 -0.44 5.53
CA PHE A 30 25.88 -1.65 4.72
C PHE A 30 25.37 -2.90 5.45
N SER A 31 25.76 -3.09 6.72
CA SER A 31 25.29 -4.22 7.52
C SER A 31 23.76 -4.21 7.70
N MET A 32 23.14 -3.07 7.99
CA MET A 32 21.68 -2.99 8.12
C MET A 32 20.96 -3.31 6.82
N LEU A 33 21.44 -2.80 5.68
CA LEU A 33 20.89 -3.10 4.37
C LEU A 33 20.93 -4.61 4.08
N ILE A 34 22.09 -5.22 4.29
CA ILE A 34 22.32 -6.63 4.00
C ILE A 34 21.53 -7.53 4.95
N ILE A 35 21.48 -7.20 6.26
CA ILE A 35 20.69 -7.95 7.24
C ILE A 35 19.21 -7.95 6.87
N ASN A 36 18.62 -6.80 6.53
CA ASN A 36 17.20 -6.74 6.14
C ASN A 36 16.92 -7.56 4.86
N ARG A 37 17.83 -7.53 3.88
CA ARG A 37 17.70 -8.31 2.65
C ARG A 37 17.63 -9.82 2.94
N TYR A 38 18.54 -10.32 3.79
CA TYR A 38 18.55 -11.73 4.18
C TYR A 38 17.38 -12.09 5.11
N LEU A 39 17.01 -11.21 6.05
CA LEU A 39 15.89 -11.43 6.97
C LEU A 39 14.57 -11.65 6.22
N LEU A 40 14.36 -10.91 5.13
CA LEU A 40 13.16 -11.03 4.29
C LEU A 40 13.33 -12.05 3.15
N GLY A 41 14.45 -12.78 3.09
CA GLY A 41 14.73 -13.79 2.05
C GLY A 41 14.85 -13.22 0.63
N GLN A 42 15.17 -11.93 0.50
CA GLN A 42 15.29 -11.25 -0.80
C GLN A 42 16.62 -11.54 -1.50
N ASP A 43 17.45 -12.41 -0.93
CA ASP A 43 18.72 -12.85 -1.49
C ASP A 43 18.59 -13.90 -2.58
N THR A 44 17.49 -14.66 -2.58
CA THR A 44 17.23 -15.75 -3.53
C THR A 44 15.96 -15.49 -4.33
N ASN A 45 16.00 -15.68 -5.66
CA ASN A 45 14.84 -15.56 -6.57
C ASN A 45 14.06 -14.23 -6.50
N PHE A 46 14.68 -13.13 -6.06
CA PHE A 46 14.02 -11.82 -6.04
C PHE A 46 13.77 -11.34 -7.48
N PRO A 47 12.53 -10.95 -7.84
CA PRO A 47 12.18 -10.59 -9.21
C PRO A 47 12.92 -9.33 -9.66
N ALA A 48 13.28 -9.28 -10.95
CA ALA A 48 13.80 -8.07 -11.55
C ALA A 48 12.74 -6.96 -11.59
N VAL A 49 13.17 -5.71 -11.48
CA VAL A 49 12.28 -4.54 -11.59
C VAL A 49 11.61 -4.54 -12.96
N ASN A 50 10.28 -4.42 -12.99
CA ASN A 50 9.47 -4.54 -14.20
C ASN A 50 8.67 -3.26 -14.53
N PHE A 51 8.87 -2.17 -13.80
CA PHE A 51 8.21 -0.86 -14.01
C PHE A 51 9.19 0.31 -13.83
N ASN A 52 8.79 1.49 -14.27
CA ASN A 52 9.53 2.74 -14.07
C ASN A 52 8.60 3.85 -13.55
N SER A 53 8.83 4.32 -12.33
CA SER A 53 7.99 5.32 -11.67
C SER A 53 8.02 6.70 -12.33
N TRP A 54 9.08 7.02 -13.08
CA TRP A 54 9.29 8.33 -13.69
C TRP A 54 8.94 8.34 -15.19
N ASN A 55 8.90 7.17 -15.81
CA ASN A 55 8.51 6.99 -17.19
C ASN A 55 7.50 5.86 -17.31
N VAL A 56 6.22 6.24 -17.28
CA VAL A 56 5.07 5.34 -17.42
C VAL A 56 4.99 4.62 -18.77
N GLY A 57 5.85 4.96 -19.74
CA GLY A 57 6.00 4.23 -21.00
C GLY A 57 7.11 3.16 -20.97
N ALA A 58 7.96 3.13 -19.92
CA ALA A 58 9.08 2.20 -19.80
C ALA A 58 8.79 1.06 -18.80
N GLY A 59 9.25 -0.15 -19.12
CA GLY A 59 9.00 -1.35 -18.32
C GLY A 59 8.19 -2.41 -19.07
N GLN A 60 7.87 -3.51 -18.39
CA GLN A 60 7.08 -4.61 -18.94
C GLN A 60 5.57 -4.35 -18.85
N HIS A 61 5.14 -3.34 -18.07
CA HIS A 61 3.73 -2.95 -17.89
C HIS A 61 2.79 -4.15 -17.73
N ILE A 62 3.17 -5.05 -16.82
CA ILE A 62 2.36 -6.22 -16.52
C ILE A 62 1.00 -5.72 -16.04
N ASP A 63 -0.06 -6.04 -16.80
CA ASP A 63 -1.42 -5.67 -16.45
C ASP A 63 -1.85 -6.40 -15.18
N VAL A 64 -1.72 -5.71 -14.06
CA VAL A 64 -2.23 -6.13 -12.74
C VAL A 64 -3.64 -5.59 -12.48
N SER A 65 -4.15 -4.73 -13.37
CA SER A 65 -5.43 -4.03 -13.26
C SER A 65 -6.63 -4.94 -13.59
N GLY A 66 -6.48 -5.86 -14.55
CA GLY A 66 -7.56 -6.70 -15.06
C GLY A 66 -8.18 -7.67 -14.04
N ASN A 67 -7.48 -8.01 -12.95
CA ASN A 67 -7.99 -8.88 -11.87
C ASN A 67 -7.95 -8.22 -10.48
N HIS A 68 -7.39 -7.02 -10.32
CA HIS A 68 -7.34 -6.28 -9.05
C HIS A 68 -8.72 -6.01 -8.44
N GLY A 69 -9.74 -5.82 -9.28
CA GLY A 69 -11.12 -5.59 -8.86
C GLY A 69 -12.02 -6.83 -8.84
N ARG A 70 -11.57 -7.96 -9.40
CA ARG A 70 -12.45 -9.10 -9.68
C ARG A 70 -12.75 -9.88 -8.40
N LEU A 71 -13.93 -9.68 -7.83
CA LEU A 71 -14.54 -10.65 -6.92
C LEU A 71 -14.75 -11.95 -7.71
N VAL A 72 -13.76 -12.86 -7.70
CA VAL A 72 -13.99 -14.23 -8.16
C VAL A 72 -14.72 -14.95 -7.03
N TYR A 73 -16.03 -15.06 -7.17
CA TYR A 73 -16.75 -16.15 -6.52
C TYR A 73 -16.63 -17.36 -7.45
N TYR A 74 -15.89 -18.40 -7.05
CA TYR A 74 -16.05 -19.72 -7.64
C TYR A 74 -15.91 -20.84 -6.60
N SER A 75 -16.74 -21.85 -6.79
CA SER A 75 -17.16 -22.89 -5.86
C SER A 75 -16.22 -24.10 -5.77
N ILE A 76 -16.13 -24.63 -4.55
CA ILE A 76 -16.13 -26.06 -4.11
C ILE A 76 -15.04 -27.03 -4.63
N ASP A 77 -14.18 -26.71 -5.61
CA ASP A 77 -13.02 -27.58 -5.93
C ASP A 77 -11.73 -27.14 -5.18
N ALA A 78 -11.14 -28.09 -4.45
CA ALA A 78 -10.16 -27.93 -3.38
C ALA A 78 -8.69 -27.96 -3.83
N SER A 79 -8.40 -28.02 -5.13
CA SER A 79 -7.02 -28.13 -5.65
C SER A 79 -6.43 -26.79 -6.15
N LYS A 80 -6.18 -25.90 -5.18
CA LYS A 80 -5.13 -24.84 -5.18
C LYS A 80 -5.35 -23.55 -6.02
N ALA A 81 -5.81 -22.54 -5.26
CA ALA A 81 -5.36 -21.14 -5.14
C ALA A 81 -5.22 -20.26 -6.40
N LEU A 82 -6.23 -19.40 -6.62
CA LEU A 82 -6.01 -18.02 -7.04
C LEU A 82 -6.95 -17.10 -6.24
N ILE A 83 -6.34 -16.23 -5.44
CA ILE A 83 -7.00 -15.31 -4.52
C ILE A 83 -7.02 -13.90 -5.16
N PRO A 84 -8.18 -13.35 -5.57
CA PRO A 84 -8.28 -11.92 -5.85
C PRO A 84 -8.77 -11.22 -4.57
N ILE A 85 -7.82 -11.01 -3.65
CA ILE A 85 -8.07 -10.55 -2.27
C ILE A 85 -8.10 -9.04 -2.11
N VAL A 86 -7.56 -8.28 -3.07
CA VAL A 86 -7.21 -6.88 -2.80
C VAL A 86 -8.47 -6.01 -2.73
N SER A 87 -9.38 -6.09 -3.70
CA SER A 87 -10.61 -5.27 -3.69
C SER A 87 -11.56 -5.62 -2.56
N SER A 88 -11.70 -6.90 -2.22
CA SER A 88 -12.54 -7.34 -1.09
C SER A 88 -11.98 -6.87 0.25
N LEU A 89 -10.65 -6.94 0.42
CA LEU A 89 -10.00 -6.48 1.64
C LEU A 89 -10.12 -4.95 1.78
N ILE A 90 -9.89 -4.20 0.70
CA ILE A 90 -10.08 -2.73 0.70
C ILE A 90 -11.51 -2.40 1.12
N ARG A 91 -12.52 -3.02 0.51
CA ARG A 91 -13.94 -2.79 0.87
C ARG A 91 -14.27 -3.18 2.32
N GLN A 92 -13.66 -4.24 2.84
CA GLN A 92 -13.82 -4.65 4.23
C GLN A 92 -13.21 -3.63 5.18
N ILE A 93 -12.01 -3.16 4.89
CA ILE A 93 -11.34 -2.12 5.66
C ILE A 93 -12.17 -0.83 5.62
N ASP A 94 -12.61 -0.38 4.44
CA ASP A 94 -13.41 0.84 4.27
C ASP A 94 -14.71 0.79 5.11
N ALA A 95 -15.40 -0.35 5.09
CA ALA A 95 -16.60 -0.55 5.88
C ALA A 95 -16.29 -0.56 7.40
N ALA A 96 -15.17 -1.18 7.81
CA ALA A 96 -14.75 -1.27 9.21
C ALA A 96 -14.15 0.04 9.75
N SER A 97 -13.57 0.88 8.88
CA SER A 97 -12.93 2.15 9.26
C SER A 97 -13.90 3.34 9.24
N THR A 98 -15.11 3.18 8.71
CA THR A 98 -16.14 4.23 8.72
C THR A 98 -16.71 4.42 10.13
N VAL A 99 -16.48 5.59 10.73
CA VAL A 99 -16.93 5.90 12.09
C VAL A 99 -18.27 6.64 12.07
N LEU A 100 -19.27 6.07 12.77
CA LEU A 100 -20.57 6.70 12.95
C LEU A 100 -20.56 7.73 14.08
N LEU A 101 -20.40 9.01 13.73
CA LEU A 101 -20.32 10.11 14.71
C LEU A 101 -21.69 10.51 15.29
N LYS A 102 -22.77 10.42 14.50
CA LYS A 102 -24.12 10.79 14.92
C LYS A 102 -25.16 9.95 14.18
N ASN A 103 -26.14 9.42 14.92
CA ASN A 103 -27.31 8.76 14.35
C ASN A 103 -28.54 9.13 15.19
N THR A 104 -29.38 10.00 14.66
CA THR A 104 -30.64 10.42 15.30
C THR A 104 -31.83 9.91 14.49
N ASN A 105 -32.96 9.67 15.15
CA ASN A 105 -34.19 9.18 14.52
C ASN A 105 -34.03 7.84 13.78
N SER A 106 -33.04 7.03 14.16
CA SER A 106 -32.72 5.77 13.47
C SER A 106 -32.55 5.94 11.96
N ALA A 107 -31.89 7.03 11.54
CA ALA A 107 -31.68 7.34 10.13
C ALA A 107 -30.86 6.25 9.42
N LEU A 108 -29.93 5.62 10.13
CA LEU A 108 -29.20 4.44 9.69
C LEU A 108 -29.53 3.22 10.58
N PRO A 109 -29.55 1.99 10.00
CA PRO A 109 -29.27 1.67 8.60
C PRO A 109 -30.44 2.05 7.66
N LEU A 110 -30.12 2.39 6.41
CA LEU A 110 -31.13 2.63 5.39
C LEU A 110 -31.92 1.33 5.12
N LYS A 111 -33.23 1.47 4.91
CA LYS A 111 -34.10 0.35 4.51
C LYS A 111 -34.28 0.37 2.99
N ALA A 112 -35.35 0.99 2.52
CA ALA A 112 -35.64 1.15 1.09
C ALA A 112 -36.33 2.50 0.85
N PRO A 113 -35.60 3.63 0.92
CA PRO A 113 -36.17 4.93 0.63
C PRO A 113 -36.63 5.01 -0.84
N LYS A 114 -37.77 5.67 -1.10
CA LYS A 114 -38.33 5.82 -2.46
C LYS A 114 -37.53 6.74 -3.38
N SER A 115 -36.75 7.65 -2.79
CA SER A 115 -35.90 8.60 -3.50
C SER A 115 -34.64 8.88 -2.67
N ILE A 116 -33.50 9.01 -3.34
CA ILE A 116 -32.19 9.27 -2.73
C ILE A 116 -31.55 10.44 -3.49
N GLY A 117 -31.10 11.45 -2.76
CA GLY A 117 -30.27 12.52 -3.29
C GLY A 117 -28.81 12.31 -2.89
N ILE A 118 -27.89 12.50 -3.84
CA ILE A 118 -26.44 12.49 -3.61
C ILE A 118 -25.93 13.89 -3.94
N ILE A 119 -25.26 14.54 -2.98
CA ILE A 119 -24.89 15.95 -3.08
C ILE A 119 -23.43 16.13 -2.71
N GLY A 120 -22.69 16.88 -3.55
CA GLY A 120 -21.29 17.24 -3.34
C GLY A 120 -20.36 16.72 -4.44
N ASN A 121 -19.28 17.45 -4.71
CA ASN A 121 -18.28 17.08 -5.72
C ASN A 121 -17.54 15.77 -5.37
N ASP A 122 -17.37 15.49 -4.07
CA ASP A 122 -16.70 14.30 -3.55
C ASP A 122 -17.43 12.98 -3.87
N ALA A 123 -18.75 13.06 -4.13
CA ALA A 123 -19.53 11.87 -4.50
C ALA A 123 -19.34 11.46 -5.98
N GLY A 124 -18.66 12.29 -6.78
CA GLY A 124 -18.40 12.07 -8.20
C GLY A 124 -16.93 11.74 -8.49
N SER A 125 -16.63 11.42 -9.75
CA SER A 125 -15.25 11.29 -10.19
C SER A 125 -14.55 12.65 -10.25
N ASN A 126 -13.25 12.70 -9.94
CA ASN A 126 -12.44 13.90 -10.19
C ASN A 126 -12.55 14.29 -11.67
N PRO A 127 -12.99 15.52 -12.03
CA PRO A 127 -13.14 15.95 -13.41
C PRO A 127 -11.84 15.90 -14.22
N ASN A 128 -10.69 16.04 -13.57
CA ASN A 128 -9.39 15.95 -14.23
C ASN A 128 -8.90 14.49 -14.35
N GLY A 129 -9.54 13.57 -13.66
CA GLY A 129 -9.21 12.15 -13.63
C GLY A 129 -8.62 11.72 -12.29
N PRO A 130 -8.67 10.41 -11.95
CA PRO A 130 -8.23 9.91 -10.63
C PRO A 130 -6.76 10.16 -10.29
N ASN A 131 -5.92 10.40 -11.30
CA ASN A 131 -4.47 10.57 -11.18
C ASN A 131 -4.00 12.01 -11.43
N LYS A 132 -4.91 12.99 -11.40
CA LYS A 132 -4.63 14.41 -11.69
C LYS A 132 -4.86 15.30 -10.48
#